data_AF-A0A1G1FAA1-F1
#
_entry.id   AF-A0A1G1FAA1-F1
#
_cell.length_a   1.000
_cell.length_b   1.000
_cell.length_c   1.000
_cell.angle_alpha   90.00
_cell.angle_beta   90.00
_cell.angle_gamma   90.00
#
_symmetry.space_group_name_H-M   'P 1'
#
loop_
_entity.id
_entity.type
_entity.pdbx_description
1 polymer ?
#
loop_
_entity_poly.entity_id
_entity_poly.type
_entity_poly.pdbx_seq_one_letter_code
_entity_poly.pdbx_strand_id
1 'polypeptide(L)' 'MEKKFEKMSVDELKAELKRLKDNLCDLEDTHSFTFGGTSVHIGATQAQNMQEEFDQECREYNEKIAEIEKLLQERQG' A
#
# COMPACT_ATOMS: atom_id res chain seq x y z
N MET A 1 1.60 13.42 -7.18
CA MET A 1 0.37 13.20 -6.38
C MET A 1 0.42 13.91 -5.03
N GLU A 2 1.59 14.37 -4.58
CA GLU A 2 1.87 15.02 -3.27
C GLU A 2 0.92 16.17 -2.89
N LYS A 3 0.48 17.00 -3.85
CA LYS A 3 -0.35 18.19 -3.57
C LYS A 3 -1.77 17.92 -3.03
N LYS A 4 -2.19 16.65 -2.91
CA LYS A 4 -3.53 16.30 -2.39
C LYS A 4 -3.55 16.20 -0.87
N PHE A 5 -2.54 15.59 -0.24
CA PHE A 5 -2.56 15.34 1.20
C PHE A 5 -2.33 16.63 2.01
N GLU A 6 -1.48 17.54 1.52
CA GLU A 6 -1.25 18.84 2.15
C GLU A 6 -2.52 19.70 2.30
N LYS A 7 -3.56 19.45 1.49
CA LYS A 7 -4.83 20.21 1.54
C LYS A 7 -5.91 19.56 2.39
N MET A 8 -5.73 18.29 2.76
CA MET A 8 -6.66 17.58 3.64
C MET A 8 -6.55 18.13 5.06
N SER A 9 -7.64 18.09 5.82
CA SER A 9 -7.64 18.29 7.27
C SER A 9 -6.99 17.11 8.01
N VAL A 10 -6.72 17.26 9.31
CA VAL A 10 -6.17 16.18 10.14
C VAL A 10 -7.09 14.96 10.16
N ASP A 11 -8.41 15.16 10.21
CA ASP A 11 -9.37 14.05 10.23
C ASP A 11 -9.45 13.34 8.88
N GLU A 12 -9.39 14.09 7.77
CA GLU A 12 -9.30 13.52 6.42
C GLU A 12 -7.99 12.74 6.23
N LEU A 13 -6.86 13.26 6.72
CA LEU A 13 -5.58 12.54 6.69
C LEU A 13 -5.63 11.24 7.49
N LYS A 14 -6.25 11.23 8.68
CA LYS A 14 -6.43 10.00 9.47
C LYS A 14 -7.32 8.98 8.77
N ALA A 15 -8.42 9.45 8.16
CA ALA A 15 -9.32 8.59 7.40
C ALA A 15 -8.61 7.98 6.19
N GLU A 16 -7.84 8.78 5.46
CA GLU A 16 -7.07 8.33 4.30
C GLU A 16 -5.93 7.39 4.71
N LEU A 17 -5.22 7.68 5.81
CA LEU A 17 -4.20 6.80 6.37
C LEU A 17 -4.78 5.43 6.69
N LYS A 18 -5.95 5.39 7.34
CA LYS A 18 -6.66 4.14 7.63
C LYS A 18 -7.01 3.41 6.33
N ARG A 19 -7.59 4.11 5.35
CA ARG A 19 -7.94 3.53 4.06
C ARG A 19 -6.75 2.91 3.34
N LEU A 20 -5.59 3.59 3.33
CA LEU A 20 -4.38 3.07 2.71
C LEU A 20 -3.83 1.84 3.44
N LYS A 21 -3.88 1.81 4.78
CA LYS A 21 -3.47 0.65 5.58
C LYS A 21 -4.40 -0.55 5.39
N ASP A 22 -5.70 -0.32 5.38
CA ASP A 22 -6.71 -1.36 5.12
C ASP A 22 -6.51 -1.94 3.71
N ASN A 23 -6.32 -1.08 2.71
CA ASN A 23 -6.04 -1.51 1.33
C ASN A 23 -4.72 -2.29 1.19
N LEU A 24 -3.67 -1.89 1.90
CA LEU A 24 -2.39 -2.60 1.88
C LEU A 24 -2.55 -3.99 2.48
N CYS A 25 -3.26 -4.12 3.60
CA CYS A 25 -3.57 -5.42 4.21
C CYS A 25 -4.34 -6.32 3.24
N ASP A 26 -5.39 -5.80 2.59
CA ASP A 26 -6.18 -6.56 1.61
C ASP A 26 -5.33 -7.02 0.41
N LEU A 27 -4.38 -6.19 -0.03
CA LEU A 27 -3.43 -6.52 -1.09
C LEU A 27 -2.48 -7.65 -0.66
N GLU A 28 -1.89 -7.54 0.52
CA GLU A 28 -1.00 -8.55 1.11
C GLU A 28 -1.72 -9.90 1.27
N ASP A 29 -2.95 -9.89 1.78
CA ASP A 29 -3.78 -11.08 1.93
C ASP A 29 -4.13 -11.72 0.59
N THR A 30 -4.52 -10.90 -0.39
CA THR A 30 -4.86 -11.36 -1.74
C THR A 30 -3.65 -11.97 -2.44
N HIS A 31 -2.48 -11.33 -2.32
CA HIS A 31 -1.23 -11.83 -2.89
C HIS A 31 -0.82 -13.16 -2.23
N SER A 32 -0.84 -13.23 -0.89
CA SER A 32 -0.53 -14.45 -0.15
C SER A 32 -1.43 -15.61 -0.56
N PHE A 33 -2.75 -15.37 -0.66
CA PHE A 33 -3.72 -16.37 -1.10
C PHE A 33 -3.48 -16.82 -2.55
N THR A 34 -3.35 -15.85 -3.46
CA THR A 34 -3.23 -16.14 -4.90
C THR A 34 -1.89 -16.80 -5.22
N PHE A 35 -0.80 -16.27 -4.69
CA PHE A 35 0.54 -16.83 -4.87
C PHE A 35 0.65 -18.22 -4.22
N GLY A 36 0.16 -18.39 -2.99
CA GLY A 36 0.12 -19.70 -2.33
C GLY A 36 -0.69 -20.75 -3.09
N GLY A 37 -1.84 -20.37 -3.65
CA GLY A 37 -2.72 -21.28 -4.39
C GLY A 37 -2.27 -21.60 -5.82
N THR A 38 -1.59 -20.67 -6.50
CA THR A 38 -1.30 -20.79 -7.93
C THR A 38 0.19 -20.94 -8.27
N SER A 39 1.12 -20.59 -7.35
CA SER A 39 2.58 -20.67 -7.58
C SER A 39 3.06 -22.05 -8.05
N VAL A 40 2.42 -23.13 -7.59
CA VAL A 40 2.77 -24.51 -7.97
C VAL A 40 2.43 -24.82 -9.45
N HIS A 41 1.51 -24.07 -10.04
CA HIS A 41 0.98 -24.30 -11.38
C HIS A 41 1.46 -23.26 -12.41
N ILE A 42 2.03 -22.13 -11.97
CA ILE A 42 2.56 -21.08 -12.83
C ILE A 42 4.08 -21.22 -13.01
N GLY A 43 4.58 -20.86 -14.18
CA GLY A 43 6.01 -20.92 -14.47
C GLY A 43 6.82 -19.92 -13.65
N ALA A 44 8.11 -20.20 -13.42
CA ALA A 44 8.99 -19.36 -12.59
C ALA A 44 8.99 -17.87 -12.99
N THR A 45 9.00 -17.57 -14.29
CA THR A 45 8.94 -16.18 -14.79
C THR A 45 7.62 -15.50 -14.45
N GLN A 46 6.49 -16.21 -14.49
CA GLN A 46 5.19 -15.63 -14.12
C GLN A 46 5.10 -15.37 -12.61
N ALA A 47 5.63 -16.29 -11.80
CA ALA A 47 5.71 -16.10 -10.36
C ALA A 47 6.60 -14.90 -10.00
N GLN A 48 7.73 -14.73 -10.69
CA GLN A 48 8.62 -13.57 -10.50
C GLN A 48 7.93 -12.26 -10.87
N ASN A 49 7.30 -12.17 -12.04
CA ASN A 49 6.60 -10.95 -12.45
C ASN A 49 5.50 -10.57 -11.45
N MET A 50 4.73 -11.55 -10.97
CA MET A 50 3.67 -11.33 -9.99
C MET A 50 4.21 -10.81 -8.66
N GLN A 51 5.36 -11.34 -8.20
CA GLN A 51 6.03 -10.84 -7.00
C GLN A 51 6.56 -9.42 -7.19
N GLU A 52 7.15 -9.11 -8.35
CA GLU A 52 7.67 -7.77 -8.66
C GLU A 52 6.55 -6.72 -8.71
N GLU A 53 5.41 -7.05 -9.31
CA GLU A 53 4.21 -6.21 -9.32
C GLU A 53 3.68 -5.96 -7.91
N PHE A 54 3.56 -7.01 -7.11
CA PHE A 54 3.14 -6.91 -5.71
C PHE A 54 4.07 -6.05 -4.87
N ASP A 55 5.39 -6.26 -4.98
CA ASP A 55 6.39 -5.48 -4.27
C ASP A 55 6.31 -3.99 -4.66
N GLN A 56 6.06 -3.71 -5.93
CA GLN A 56 5.92 -2.34 -6.42
C GLN A 56 4.67 -1.67 -5.86
N GLU A 57 3.52 -2.35 -5.88
CA GLU A 57 2.28 -1.81 -5.29
C GLU A 57 2.43 -1.58 -3.78
N CYS A 58 3.05 -2.52 -3.06
CA CYS A 58 3.34 -2.35 -1.64
C CYS A 58 4.24 -1.14 -1.37
N ARG A 59 5.28 -0.92 -2.19
CA ARG A 59 6.12 0.27 -2.08
C ARG A 59 5.32 1.55 -2.24
N GLU A 60 4.44 1.63 -3.24
CA GLU A 60 3.61 2.82 -3.46
C GLU A 60 2.63 3.10 -2.30
N TYR A 61 2.04 2.06 -1.71
CA TYR A 61 1.20 2.22 -0.52
C TYR A 61 2.02 2.72 0.67
N ASN A 62 3.18 2.11 0.93
CA ASN A 62 4.05 2.49 2.03
C ASN A 62 4.58 3.92 1.90
N GLU A 63 4.93 4.37 0.68
CA GLU A 63 5.35 5.75 0.42
C GLU A 63 4.23 6.75 0.75
N LYS A 64 3.00 6.48 0.30
CA LYS A 64 1.84 7.33 0.59
C LYS A 64 1.49 7.35 2.08
N ILE A 65 1.58 6.20 2.74
CA ILE A 65 1.38 6.07 4.20
C ILE A 65 2.41 6.92 4.94
N ALA A 66 3.69 6.80 4.60
CA ALA A 66 4.77 7.56 5.22
C ALA A 66 4.61 9.08 5.01
N GLU A 67 4.17 9.51 3.82
CA GLU A 67 3.87 10.91 3.53
C GLU A 67 2.76 11.45 4.45
N ILE A 68 1.65 10.71 4.59
CA ILE A 68 0.53 11.11 5.46
C ILE A 68 0.94 11.10 6.94
N GLU A 69 1.70 10.11 7.38
CA GLU A 69 2.18 10.01 8.76
C GLU A 69 3.09 11.20 9.12
N LYS A 70 3.98 11.59 8.20
CA LYS A 70 4.82 12.78 8.35
C LYS A 70 3.97 14.05 8.45
N LEU A 71 2.99 14.23 7.55
CA LEU A 71 2.10 15.40 7.58
C LEU A 71 1.26 15.46 8.87
N LEU A 72 0.81 14.31 9.38
CA LEU A 72 0.11 14.24 10.67
C LEU A 72 1.03 14.64 11.82
N GLN A 73 2.27 14.14 11.83
CA GLN A 73 3.26 14.49 12.85
C GLN A 73 3.56 15.99 12.84
N GLU A 74 3.73 16.61 11.67
CA GLU A 74 3.98 18.05 11.53
C GLU A 74 2.80 18.93 11.98
N ARG A 75 1.57 18.40 11.97
CA ARG A 75 0.35 19.14 12.35
C ARG A 75 -0.13 18.89 13.77
N GLN A 76 0.33 17.80 14.38
CA GLN A 76 -0.05 17.40 15.74
C GLN A 76 1.06 17.61 16.77
N GLY A 77 2.30 17.81 16.32
CA GLY A 77 3.44 18.26 17.14
C GLY A 77 3.47 19.77 17.28
#